data_AF-A0A2A4PTB9-F1
#
_entry.id   AF-A0A2A4PTB9-F1
#
_cell.length_a   1.000
_cell.length_b   1.000
_cell.length_c   1.000
_cell.angle_alpha   90.00
_cell.angle_beta   90.00
_cell.angle_gamma   90.00
#
_symmetry.space_group_name_H-M   'P 1'
#
loop_
_entity.id
_entity.type
_entity.pdbx_description
1 polymer ?
#
loop_
_entity_poly.entity_id
_entity_poly.type
_entity_poly.pdbx_seq_one_letter_code
_entity_poly.pdbx_strand_id
1 'polypeptide(L)'
;DRLRDRFEGNVTPMTLDGAAYMEGTTYRDAKGNVDLEADFEGIQWLRANVVGSPIILEANTPTYRWGGRVSIYTGLPSVVGWRWHQEQQRWDYRPDVGRRISDVSKIFNTLDTSVALELLIKYNVQYVYLGQLERNYYEDDGIAKFSDSMSPYLDNVFSTNEVDVYRVNTIN
;
A
#
# COMPACT_ATOMS: atom_id res chain seq x y z
N ASP A 1 23.59 16.14 6.42
CA ASP A 1 22.35 16.96 6.41
C ASP A 1 21.18 15.99 6.38
N ARG A 2 19.96 16.45 6.67
CA ARG A 2 18.81 15.54 6.85
C ARG A 2 18.48 14.69 5.61
N LEU A 3 18.84 15.14 4.41
CA LEU A 3 18.63 14.38 3.17
C LEU A 3 19.64 13.23 3.08
N ARG A 4 20.93 13.53 3.28
CA ARG A 4 21.99 12.50 3.30
C ARG A 4 21.77 11.46 4.40
N ASP A 5 21.28 11.88 5.56
CA ASP A 5 21.03 10.97 6.69
C ASP A 5 19.85 10.02 6.40
N ARG A 6 18.83 10.49 5.64
CA ARG A 6 17.61 9.72 5.36
C ARG A 6 17.71 8.84 4.12
N PHE A 7 18.48 9.26 3.12
CA PHE A 7 18.57 8.61 1.80
C PHE A 7 20.00 8.22 1.43
N GLU A 8 20.84 7.94 2.42
CA GLU A 8 22.18 7.32 2.26
C GLU A 8 23.11 8.02 1.26
N GLY A 9 23.00 9.34 1.16
CA GLY A 9 23.82 10.12 0.24
C GLY A 9 23.34 10.13 -1.20
N ASN A 10 22.21 9.47 -1.54
CA ASN A 10 21.50 9.73 -2.77
C ASN A 10 20.81 11.10 -2.68
N VAL A 11 21.56 12.13 -3.04
CA VAL A 11 21.11 13.52 -3.01
C VAL A 11 20.75 13.92 -4.43
N THR A 12 19.45 13.88 -4.72
CA THR A 12 18.89 14.37 -5.98
C THR A 12 19.24 15.85 -6.18
N PRO A 13 19.62 16.27 -7.41
CA PRO A 13 19.74 17.68 -7.76
C PRO A 13 18.45 18.45 -7.45
N MET A 14 18.55 19.76 -7.23
CA MET A 14 17.39 20.62 -7.03
C MET A 14 16.45 20.53 -8.24
N THR A 15 15.18 20.20 -7.99
CA THR A 15 14.15 20.02 -9.01
C THR A 15 12.78 20.45 -8.48
N LEU A 16 11.83 20.68 -9.39
CA LEU A 16 10.42 20.90 -9.06
C LEU A 16 9.62 19.59 -8.97
N ASP A 17 10.25 18.46 -9.33
CA ASP A 17 9.66 17.15 -9.17
C ASP A 17 9.82 16.66 -7.72
N GLY A 18 8.71 16.70 -6.97
CA GLY A 18 8.68 16.27 -5.57
C GLY A 18 8.89 14.77 -5.36
N ALA A 19 8.85 13.94 -6.41
CA ALA A 19 9.10 12.50 -6.33
C ALA A 19 10.52 12.10 -6.78
N ALA A 20 11.32 13.02 -7.32
CA ALA A 20 12.65 12.71 -7.87
C ALA A 20 13.67 12.16 -6.85
N TYR A 21 13.38 12.23 -5.55
CA TYR A 21 14.20 11.60 -4.52
C TYR A 21 14.01 10.07 -4.44
N MET A 22 12.98 9.51 -5.07
CA MET A 22 12.73 8.07 -5.05
C MET A 22 13.69 7.31 -5.98
N GLU A 23 14.13 7.93 -7.08
CA GLU A 23 15.05 7.34 -8.06
C GLU A 23 16.36 6.92 -7.38
N GLY A 24 16.72 5.64 -7.48
CA GLY A 24 17.91 5.04 -6.88
C GLY A 24 17.91 4.99 -5.34
N THR A 25 16.78 5.22 -4.68
CA THR A 25 16.72 5.34 -3.21
C THR A 25 16.13 4.11 -2.55
N THR A 26 16.86 3.57 -1.57
CA THR A 26 16.33 2.57 -0.63
C THR A 26 15.91 3.23 0.68
N TYR A 27 14.68 2.99 1.12
CA TYR A 27 14.22 3.32 2.47
C TYR A 27 14.48 2.16 3.43
N ARG A 28 15.18 2.44 4.54
CA ARG A 28 15.38 1.45 5.62
C ARG A 28 14.21 1.46 6.61
N ASP A 29 13.40 0.42 6.58
CA ASP A 29 12.41 0.15 7.63
C ASP A 29 12.94 -0.85 8.66
N ALA A 30 12.36 -0.85 9.86
CA ALA A 30 12.68 -1.84 10.87
C ALA A 30 12.25 -3.27 10.49
N LYS A 31 11.31 -3.40 9.54
CA LYS A 31 10.78 -4.67 9.05
C LYS A 31 11.41 -5.15 7.74
N GLY A 32 12.22 -4.32 7.09
CA GLY A 32 12.88 -4.65 5.82
C GLY A 32 13.13 -3.40 4.99
N ASN A 33 14.03 -3.49 4.02
CA ASN A 33 14.27 -2.39 3.11
C ASN A 33 13.13 -2.28 2.10
N VAL A 34 12.90 -1.06 1.59
CA VAL A 34 11.98 -0.77 0.50
C VAL A 34 12.72 0.04 -0.56
N ASP A 35 12.85 -0.52 -1.75
CA ASP A 35 13.29 0.18 -2.95
C ASP A 35 12.19 1.14 -3.39
N LEU A 36 12.46 2.44 -3.25
CA LEU A 36 11.47 3.48 -3.54
C LEU A 36 11.27 3.66 -5.04
N GLU A 37 12.27 3.37 -5.86
CA GLU A 37 12.16 3.47 -7.32
C GLU A 37 11.21 2.37 -7.83
N ALA A 38 11.41 1.14 -7.37
CA ALA A 38 10.54 0.02 -7.72
C ALA A 38 9.09 0.22 -7.21
N ASP A 39 8.91 0.72 -5.98
CA ASP A 39 7.57 1.07 -5.46
C ASP A 39 6.93 2.23 -6.25
N PHE A 40 7.75 3.17 -6.77
CA PHE A 40 7.24 4.29 -7.55
C PHE A 40 6.77 3.88 -8.96
N GLU A 41 7.34 2.85 -9.57
CA GLU A 41 6.86 2.32 -10.86
C GLU A 41 5.39 1.90 -10.78
N GLY A 42 4.99 1.17 -9.73
CA GLY A 42 3.60 0.77 -9.52
C GLY A 42 2.67 1.96 -9.27
N ILE A 43 3.13 2.95 -8.51
CA ILE A 43 2.41 4.21 -8.29
C ILE A 43 2.20 4.96 -9.61
N GLN A 44 3.21 5.02 -10.48
CA GLN A 44 3.12 5.68 -11.77
C GLN A 44 2.16 4.95 -12.71
N TRP A 45 2.17 3.62 -12.69
CA TRP A 45 1.18 2.83 -13.42
C TRP A 45 -0.25 3.13 -12.96
N LEU A 46 -0.50 3.18 -11.65
CA LEU A 46 -1.82 3.53 -11.10
C LEU A 46 -2.27 4.92 -11.57
N ARG A 47 -1.39 5.93 -11.52
CA ARG A 47 -1.69 7.29 -11.97
C ARG A 47 -2.05 7.39 -13.44
N ALA A 48 -1.42 6.56 -14.28
CA ALA A 48 -1.63 6.59 -15.73
C ALA A 48 -2.86 5.79 -16.17
N ASN A 49 -3.24 4.75 -15.43
CA ASN A 49 -4.22 3.75 -15.89
C ASN A 49 -5.52 3.72 -15.10
N VAL A 50 -5.53 4.23 -13.86
CA VAL A 50 -6.72 4.19 -13.01
C VAL A 50 -7.49 5.50 -13.12
N VAL A 51 -8.78 5.39 -13.45
CA VAL A 51 -9.69 6.52 -13.61
C VAL A 51 -10.65 6.61 -12.42
N GLY A 52 -10.93 7.83 -11.96
CA GLY A 52 -11.84 8.09 -10.85
C GLY A 52 -11.14 8.00 -9.49
N SER A 53 -11.86 7.55 -8.47
CA SER A 53 -11.34 7.44 -7.10
C SER A 53 -11.64 6.08 -6.46
N PRO A 54 -11.27 4.96 -7.13
CA PRO A 54 -11.44 3.64 -6.56
C PRO A 54 -10.63 3.47 -5.26
N ILE A 55 -11.16 2.69 -4.33
CA ILE A 55 -10.46 2.41 -3.06
C ILE A 55 -9.35 1.40 -3.29
N ILE A 56 -8.15 1.75 -2.82
CA ILE A 56 -6.96 0.90 -2.86
C ILE A 56 -6.66 0.33 -1.47
N LEU A 57 -6.38 -0.97 -1.41
CA LEU A 57 -5.79 -1.61 -0.24
C LEU A 57 -4.27 -1.49 -0.34
N GLU A 58 -3.67 -0.93 0.69
CA GLU A 58 -2.22 -0.82 0.87
C GLU A 58 -1.85 -1.07 2.35
N ALA A 59 -0.58 -1.36 2.61
CA ALA A 59 -0.08 -1.61 3.95
C ALA A 59 -0.33 -0.44 4.91
N ASN A 60 -0.70 -0.78 6.14
CA ASN A 60 -0.65 0.14 7.27
C ASN A 60 0.62 -0.12 8.09
N THR A 61 1.38 0.94 8.36
CA THR A 61 2.59 0.90 9.18
C THR A 61 2.38 1.63 10.51
N PRO A 62 3.26 1.42 11.52
CA PRO A 62 3.41 2.32 12.65
C PRO A 62 3.61 3.79 12.22
N THR A 63 3.44 4.71 13.16
CA THR A 63 3.58 6.13 12.88
C THR A 63 4.99 6.51 12.42
N TYR A 64 5.10 7.54 11.57
CA TYR A 64 6.37 8.03 11.02
C TYR A 64 7.19 6.99 10.22
N ARG A 65 6.49 6.06 9.55
CA ARG A 65 7.06 5.08 8.60
C ARG A 65 6.49 5.30 7.20
N TRP A 66 6.89 4.46 6.25
CA TRP A 66 6.58 4.59 4.82
C TRP A 66 5.15 4.17 4.41
N GLY A 67 4.23 3.94 5.35
CA GLY A 67 2.84 3.60 5.04
C GLY A 67 2.03 4.75 4.42
N GLY A 68 0.97 4.40 3.68
CA GLY A 68 0.10 5.37 3.00
C GLY A 68 0.69 5.99 1.74
N ARG A 69 1.88 5.56 1.30
CA ARG A 69 2.57 6.14 0.16
C ARG A 69 1.77 6.03 -1.14
N VAL A 70 1.05 4.92 -1.37
CA VAL A 70 0.32 4.74 -2.63
C VAL A 70 -0.82 5.74 -2.73
N SER A 71 -1.65 5.86 -1.69
CA SER A 71 -2.72 6.88 -1.66
C SER A 71 -2.18 8.32 -1.71
N ILE A 72 -1.04 8.61 -1.07
CA ILE A 72 -0.41 9.95 -1.12
C ILE A 72 -0.03 10.35 -2.56
N TYR A 73 0.61 9.46 -3.33
CA TYR A 73 1.11 9.81 -4.66
C TYR A 73 0.09 9.63 -5.79
N THR A 74 -0.94 8.81 -5.57
CA THR A 74 -2.00 8.59 -6.58
C THR A 74 -3.24 9.45 -6.36
N GLY A 75 -3.48 9.92 -5.13
CA GLY A 75 -4.73 10.56 -4.75
C GLY A 75 -5.91 9.59 -4.57
N LEU A 76 -5.68 8.28 -4.72
CA LEU A 76 -6.70 7.25 -4.50
C LEU A 76 -7.01 7.12 -3.00
N PRO A 77 -8.29 6.97 -2.59
CA PRO A 77 -8.63 6.70 -1.21
C PRO A 77 -8.15 5.31 -0.78
N SER A 78 -7.65 5.18 0.45
CA SER A 78 -7.31 3.88 1.06
C SER A 78 -8.29 3.48 2.16
N VAL A 79 -8.30 2.19 2.52
CA VAL A 79 -9.18 1.65 3.59
C VAL A 79 -8.98 2.43 4.91
N VAL A 80 -7.73 2.76 5.23
CA VAL A 80 -7.36 3.61 6.35
C VAL A 80 -6.02 4.29 6.07
N GLY A 81 -5.97 5.62 6.26
CA GLY A 81 -4.73 6.39 6.14
C GLY A 81 -3.85 6.32 7.40
N TRP A 82 -2.89 7.24 7.51
CA TRP A 82 -2.00 7.30 8.67
C TRP A 82 -2.75 7.43 9.99
N ARG A 83 -2.55 6.45 10.89
CA ARG A 83 -3.32 6.28 12.14
C ARG A 83 -3.51 7.59 12.90
N TRP A 84 -2.43 8.29 13.21
CA TRP A 84 -2.50 9.45 14.10
C TRP A 84 -3.25 10.65 13.46
N HIS A 85 -3.13 10.90 12.15
CA HIS A 85 -3.97 11.92 11.49
C HIS A 85 -5.44 11.51 11.47
N GLN A 86 -5.73 10.22 11.24
CA GLN A 86 -7.11 9.74 11.26
C GLN A 86 -7.74 9.89 12.64
N GLU A 87 -7.01 9.51 13.70
CA GLU A 87 -7.45 9.61 15.09
C GLU A 87 -7.58 11.07 15.56
N GLN A 88 -6.60 11.93 15.24
CA GLN A 88 -6.60 13.34 15.66
C GLN A 88 -7.77 14.10 15.03
N GLN A 89 -8.07 13.86 13.74
CA GLN A 89 -9.17 14.52 13.04
C GLN A 89 -10.54 13.94 13.39
N ARG A 90 -10.59 12.71 13.94
CA ARG A 90 -11.83 11.96 14.22
C ARG A 90 -11.76 11.34 15.61
N TRP A 91 -11.64 12.21 16.62
CA TRP A 91 -11.36 11.79 17.99
C TRP A 91 -12.36 10.77 18.56
N ASP A 92 -13.64 10.92 18.22
CA ASP A 92 -14.70 10.01 18.67
C ASP A 92 -14.76 8.71 17.85
N TYR A 93 -14.13 8.66 16.68
CA TYR A 93 -14.09 7.50 15.78
C TYR A 93 -12.77 6.72 15.84
N ARG A 94 -11.91 6.99 16.83
CA ARG A 94 -10.67 6.22 17.04
C ARG A 94 -10.90 4.70 17.11
N PRO A 95 -11.98 4.18 17.72
CA PRO A 95 -12.30 2.76 17.65
C PRO A 95 -12.51 2.24 16.22
N ASP A 96 -13.14 3.03 15.34
CA ASP A 96 -13.33 2.66 13.94
C ASP A 96 -12.04 2.73 13.12
N VAL A 97 -11.15 3.70 13.43
CA VAL A 97 -9.80 3.75 12.86
C VAL A 97 -9.04 2.48 13.23
N GLY A 98 -9.04 2.11 14.51
CA GLY A 98 -8.43 0.86 15.00
C GLY A 98 -9.02 -0.38 14.33
N ARG A 99 -10.35 -0.44 14.17
CA ARG A 99 -11.02 -1.55 13.48
C ARG A 99 -10.58 -1.67 12.02
N ARG A 100 -10.51 -0.55 11.29
CA ARG A 100 -10.05 -0.55 9.89
C ARG A 100 -8.59 -0.99 9.76
N ILE A 101 -7.71 -0.56 10.66
CA ILE A 101 -6.32 -1.03 10.70
C ILE A 101 -6.25 -2.53 10.96
N SER A 102 -7.04 -3.03 11.91
CA SER A 102 -7.12 -4.47 12.19
C SER A 102 -7.65 -5.25 10.98
N ASP A 103 -8.65 -4.72 10.28
CA ASP A 103 -9.21 -5.37 9.10
C ASP A 103 -8.22 -5.38 7.93
N VAL A 104 -7.44 -4.30 7.71
CA VAL A 104 -6.33 -4.30 6.72
C VAL A 104 -5.32 -5.39 7.05
N SER A 105 -4.88 -5.47 8.32
CA SER A 105 -3.96 -6.53 8.76
C SER A 105 -4.57 -7.92 8.56
N LYS A 106 -5.87 -8.09 8.83
CA LYS A 106 -6.58 -9.35 8.65
C LYS A 106 -6.66 -9.74 7.16
N ILE A 107 -6.94 -8.78 6.27
CA ILE A 107 -6.95 -9.02 4.82
C ILE A 107 -5.59 -9.53 4.37
N PHE A 108 -4.49 -8.92 4.79
CA PHE A 108 -3.15 -9.37 4.36
C PHE A 108 -2.71 -10.68 5.00
N ASN A 109 -3.06 -10.96 6.26
CA ASN A 109 -2.55 -12.13 6.99
C ASN A 109 -3.43 -13.39 6.95
N THR A 110 -4.74 -13.27 6.69
CA THR A 110 -5.60 -14.46 6.69
C THR A 110 -5.25 -15.40 5.53
N LEU A 111 -5.37 -16.71 5.73
CA LEU A 111 -5.29 -17.72 4.67
C LEU A 111 -6.66 -18.06 4.08
N ASP A 112 -7.73 -17.60 4.73
CA ASP A 112 -9.10 -17.84 4.29
C ASP A 112 -9.50 -16.80 3.24
N THR A 113 -9.60 -17.26 1.99
CA THR A 113 -10.03 -16.43 0.86
C THR A 113 -11.39 -15.76 1.09
N SER A 114 -12.33 -16.45 1.74
CA SER A 114 -13.68 -15.92 1.98
C SER A 114 -13.63 -14.72 2.92
N VAL A 115 -12.83 -14.80 3.97
CA VAL A 115 -12.63 -13.72 4.95
C VAL A 115 -11.95 -12.49 4.31
N ALA A 116 -10.94 -12.70 3.48
CA ALA A 116 -10.29 -11.61 2.75
C ALA A 116 -11.27 -10.92 1.80
N LEU A 117 -12.02 -11.71 1.01
CA LEU A 117 -12.98 -11.22 0.04
C LEU A 117 -14.14 -10.45 0.68
N GLU A 118 -14.70 -10.94 1.78
CA GLU A 118 -15.75 -10.24 2.55
C GLU A 118 -15.28 -8.85 3.01
N LEU A 119 -14.02 -8.73 3.45
CA LEU A 119 -13.46 -7.45 3.87
C LEU A 119 -13.15 -6.53 2.68
N LEU A 120 -12.66 -7.06 1.57
CA LEU A 120 -12.49 -6.28 0.32
C LEU A 120 -13.84 -5.70 -0.13
N ILE A 121 -14.91 -6.50 -0.10
CA ILE A 121 -16.28 -6.06 -0.43
C ILE A 121 -16.78 -5.01 0.57
N LYS A 122 -16.64 -5.27 1.88
CA LYS A 122 -17.05 -4.36 2.96
C LYS A 122 -16.48 -2.95 2.78
N TYR A 123 -15.24 -2.85 2.32
CA TYR A 123 -14.56 -1.58 2.10
C TYR A 123 -14.61 -1.09 0.66
N ASN A 124 -15.32 -1.80 -0.24
CA ASN A 124 -15.39 -1.51 -1.66
C ASN A 124 -14.00 -1.33 -2.29
N VAL A 125 -13.05 -2.20 -1.91
CA VAL A 125 -11.70 -2.21 -2.47
C VAL A 125 -11.78 -2.67 -3.92
N GLN A 126 -11.20 -1.88 -4.82
CA GLN A 126 -11.14 -2.19 -6.25
C GLN A 126 -9.72 -2.50 -6.71
N TYR A 127 -8.72 -2.10 -5.94
CA TYR A 127 -7.32 -2.43 -6.19
C TYR A 127 -6.61 -2.90 -4.92
N VAL A 128 -5.78 -3.92 -5.04
CA VAL A 128 -4.85 -4.36 -3.99
C VAL A 128 -3.44 -4.12 -4.49
N TYR A 129 -2.65 -3.39 -3.70
CA TYR A 129 -1.25 -3.13 -3.98
C TYR A 129 -0.37 -4.06 -3.13
N LEU A 130 0.57 -4.76 -3.75
CA LEU A 130 1.55 -5.62 -3.08
C LEU A 130 2.96 -5.24 -3.50
N GLY A 131 3.61 -4.37 -2.72
CA GLY A 131 5.04 -4.08 -2.85
C GLY A 131 5.86 -4.72 -1.73
N GLN A 132 7.14 -4.36 -1.67
CA GLN A 132 8.04 -4.78 -0.58
C GLN A 132 7.53 -4.36 0.80
N LEU A 133 6.85 -3.21 0.93
CA LEU A 133 6.31 -2.77 2.22
C LEU A 133 5.24 -3.73 2.74
N GLU A 134 4.31 -4.18 1.89
CA GLU A 134 3.33 -5.21 2.25
C GLU A 134 4.02 -6.52 2.64
N ARG A 135 5.01 -6.98 1.85
CA ARG A 135 5.77 -8.21 2.11
C ARG A 135 6.60 -8.14 3.40
N ASN A 136 7.07 -6.97 3.79
CA ASN A 136 7.84 -6.78 5.03
C ASN A 136 6.94 -6.79 6.29
N TYR A 137 5.67 -6.37 6.18
CA TYR A 137 4.79 -6.14 7.33
C TYR A 137 3.79 -7.26 7.61
N TYR A 138 3.58 -8.17 6.66
CA TYR A 138 2.57 -9.24 6.72
C TYR A 138 3.18 -10.60 6.40
N GLU A 139 2.50 -11.67 6.79
CA GLU A 139 3.01 -13.05 6.66
C GLU A 139 3.02 -13.52 5.19
N ASP A 140 4.08 -14.22 4.79
CA ASP A 140 4.30 -14.68 3.40
C ASP A 140 3.13 -15.49 2.85
N ASP A 141 2.62 -16.47 3.60
CA ASP A 141 1.47 -17.30 3.18
C ASP A 141 0.20 -16.46 3.00
N GLY A 142 0.06 -15.40 3.83
CA GLY A 142 -1.02 -14.43 3.71
C GLY A 142 -0.88 -13.62 2.43
N ILE A 143 0.34 -13.23 2.04
CA ILE A 143 0.57 -12.50 0.78
C ILE A 143 0.42 -13.42 -0.44
N ALA A 144 0.90 -14.67 -0.39
CA ALA A 144 0.82 -15.63 -1.49
C ALA A 144 -0.64 -15.92 -1.91
N LYS A 145 -1.61 -15.82 -1.00
CA LYS A 145 -3.02 -16.05 -1.33
C LYS A 145 -3.54 -15.19 -2.49
N PHE A 146 -3.00 -13.98 -2.67
CA PHE A 146 -3.50 -13.04 -3.68
C PHE A 146 -3.22 -13.54 -5.11
N SER A 147 -2.06 -14.16 -5.34
CA SER A 147 -1.73 -14.81 -6.62
C SER A 147 -2.30 -16.21 -6.75
N ASP A 148 -2.64 -16.85 -5.62
CA ASP A 148 -2.97 -18.27 -5.58
C ASP A 148 -4.48 -18.48 -5.43
N SER A 149 -4.96 -18.64 -4.20
CA SER A 149 -6.35 -18.99 -3.90
C SER A 149 -7.35 -17.87 -4.23
N MET A 150 -6.91 -16.61 -4.27
CA MET A 150 -7.74 -15.48 -4.68
C MET A 150 -7.69 -15.17 -6.18
N SER A 151 -6.85 -15.85 -6.97
CA SER A 151 -6.72 -15.59 -8.41
C SER A 151 -8.03 -15.64 -9.22
N PRO A 152 -9.08 -16.42 -8.87
CA PRO A 152 -10.36 -16.36 -9.58
C PRO A 152 -11.12 -15.03 -9.39
N TYR A 153 -10.79 -14.26 -8.36
CA TYR A 153 -11.47 -13.01 -7.98
C TYR A 153 -10.64 -11.77 -8.28
N LEU A 154 -9.42 -11.94 -8.77
CA LEU A 154 -8.43 -10.87 -8.93
C LEU A 154 -7.77 -10.96 -10.30
N ASP A 155 -7.69 -9.83 -11.00
CA ASP A 155 -6.85 -9.70 -12.19
C ASP A 155 -5.53 -9.04 -11.78
N ASN A 156 -4.38 -9.69 -11.99
CA ASN A 156 -3.09 -8.99 -11.89
C ASN A 156 -2.94 -8.06 -13.10
N VAL A 157 -3.06 -6.75 -12.86
CA VAL A 157 -3.10 -5.71 -13.92
C VAL A 157 -1.78 -4.98 -14.09
N PHE A 158 -0.83 -5.17 -13.17
CA PHE A 158 0.53 -4.65 -13.25
C PHE A 158 1.45 -5.51 -12.38
N SER A 159 2.60 -5.91 -12.91
CA SER A 159 3.57 -6.71 -12.19
C SER A 159 4.99 -6.34 -12.61
N THR A 160 5.88 -6.22 -11.63
CA THR A 160 7.33 -6.15 -11.75
C THR A 160 7.95 -7.21 -10.84
N ASN A 161 9.28 -7.21 -10.69
CA ASN A 161 9.92 -8.11 -9.72
C ASN A 161 9.54 -7.79 -8.26
N GLU A 162 9.12 -6.55 -7.97
CA GLU A 162 8.93 -6.07 -6.58
C GLU A 162 7.50 -5.66 -6.27
N VAL A 163 6.69 -5.37 -7.29
CA VAL A 163 5.33 -4.83 -7.14
C VAL A 163 4.34 -5.62 -7.98
N ASP A 164 3.23 -6.00 -7.35
CA ASP A 164 2.02 -6.44 -8.04
C ASP A 164 0.85 -5.50 -7.71
N VAL A 165 -0.01 -5.25 -8.69
CA VAL A 165 -1.29 -4.57 -8.51
C VAL A 165 -2.39 -5.47 -9.02
N TYR A 166 -3.30 -5.85 -8.14
CA TYR A 166 -4.47 -6.65 -8.48
C TYR A 166 -5.70 -5.75 -8.56
N ARG A 167 -6.49 -5.92 -9.61
CA ARG A 167 -7.86 -5.38 -9.69
C ARG A 167 -8.82 -6.40 -9.11
N VAL A 168 -9.70 -5.97 -8.21
CA VAL A 168 -10.75 -6.82 -7.65
C VAL A 168 -11.89 -6.93 -8.65
N ASN A 169 -12.17 -8.15 -9.09
CA ASN A 169 -13.28 -8.42 -10.00
C ASN A 169 -14.58 -8.31 -9.20
N THR A 170 -15.45 -7.38 -9.61
CA THR A 170 -16.72 -7.16 -8.93
C THR A 170 -17.56 -8.42 -9.05
N ILE A 171 -17.78 -9.12 -7.93
CA ILE A 171 -18.78 -10.18 -7.86
C ILE A 171 -20.11 -9.47 -7.65
N ASN A 172 -20.86 -9.29 -8.73
CA ASN A 172 -22.28 -8.96 -8.65
C ASN A 172 -23.07 -10.16 -8.12
#